data_AF-A0A950PH18-F1
#
_entry.id   AF-A0A950PH18-F1
#
_cell.length_a   1.000
_cell.length_b   1.000
_cell.length_c   1.000
_cell.angle_alpha   90.00
_cell.angle_beta   90.00
_cell.angle_gamma   90.00
#
_symmetry.space_group_name_H-M   'P 1'
#
loop_
_entity.id
_entity.type
_entity.pdbx_description
1 polymer ?
#
loop_
_entity_poly.entity_id
_entity_poly.type
_entity_poly.pdbx_seq_one_letter_code
_entity_poly.pdbx_strand_id
1 'polypeptide(L)'
;MGADYGVILEDLEEGAQKFVTQASTFHHISTDSSTLHSPDTGDGTLNQALAEALQRFSLVAEAFSEKIAQNGYNLRGAHDDYKQTDTDVARLLDKLTSDSESDS
;
A
#
# COMPACT_ATOMS: atom_id res chain seq x y z
N MET A 1 5.27 -3.13 -27.98
CA MET A 1 5.56 -3.26 -26.54
C MET A 1 4.89 -2.18 -25.68
N GLY A 2 4.24 -1.13 -26.22
CA GLY A 2 3.66 -0.06 -25.39
C GLY A 2 2.28 -0.33 -24.76
N ALA A 3 1.44 -1.20 -25.34
CA ALA A 3 0.09 -1.45 -24.82
C ALA A 3 0.10 -2.32 -23.55
N ASP A 4 0.78 -3.47 -23.57
CA ASP A 4 0.86 -4.36 -22.40
C ASP A 4 1.62 -3.75 -21.22
N TYR A 5 2.59 -2.87 -21.50
CA TYR A 5 3.37 -2.20 -20.47
C TYR A 5 2.57 -1.10 -19.76
N GLY A 6 1.76 -0.34 -20.52
CA GLY A 6 0.82 0.62 -19.93
C GLY A 6 -0.20 -0.03 -19.00
N VAL A 7 -0.70 -1.21 -19.36
CA VAL A 7 -1.62 -2.00 -18.52
C VAL A 7 -0.95 -2.42 -17.21
N ILE A 8 0.31 -2.87 -17.25
CA ILE A 8 1.05 -3.25 -16.03
C ILE A 8 1.24 -2.05 -15.09
N LEU A 9 1.54 -0.86 -15.63
CA LEU A 9 1.66 0.36 -14.82
C LEU A 9 0.33 0.73 -14.16
N GLU A 10 -0.76 0.68 -14.92
CA GLU A 10 -2.11 0.96 -14.41
C GLU A 10 -2.51 -0.04 -13.30
N ASP A 11 -2.26 -1.33 -13.49
CA ASP A 11 -2.54 -2.37 -12.49
C ASP A 11 -1.73 -2.17 -11.20
N LEU A 12 -0.46 -1.76 -11.30
CA LEU A 12 0.38 -1.47 -10.14
C LEU A 12 -0.12 -0.25 -9.35
N GLU A 13 -0.51 0.82 -10.05
CA GLU A 13 -1.08 2.02 -9.43
C GLU A 13 -2.43 1.72 -8.76
N GLU A 14 -3.34 1.03 -9.46
CA GLU A 14 -4.62 0.61 -8.90
C GLU A 14 -4.44 -0.30 -7.68
N GLY A 15 -3.53 -1.27 -7.77
CA GLY A 15 -3.19 -2.16 -6.67
C GLY A 15 -2.71 -1.37 -5.45
N ALA A 16 -1.78 -0.43 -5.65
CA ALA A 16 -1.27 0.44 -4.59
C ALA A 16 -2.40 1.23 -3.90
N GLN A 17 -3.30 1.83 -4.68
CA GLN A 17 -4.44 2.58 -4.13
C GLN A 17 -5.41 1.69 -3.35
N LYS A 18 -5.69 0.47 -3.85
CA LYS A 18 -6.54 -0.52 -3.16
C LYS A 18 -5.94 -0.91 -1.81
N PHE A 19 -4.64 -1.21 -1.75
CA PHE A 19 -3.94 -1.55 -0.51
C PHE A 19 -3.99 -0.40 0.51
N VAL A 20 -3.69 0.83 0.09
CA VAL A 20 -3.73 2.00 1.00
C VAL A 20 -5.15 2.24 1.53
N THR A 21 -6.16 2.12 0.67
CA THR A 21 -7.56 2.30 1.06
C THR A 21 -8.01 1.22 2.04
N GLN A 22 -7.66 -0.05 1.79
CA GLN A 22 -7.98 -1.16 2.66
C GLN A 22 -7.27 -1.06 4.01
N ALA A 23 -6.01 -0.61 4.04
CA ALA A 23 -5.26 -0.38 5.27
C ALA A 23 -5.95 0.66 6.15
N SER A 24 -6.42 1.77 5.53
CA SER A 24 -7.16 2.83 6.20
C SER A 24 -8.50 2.34 6.75
N THR A 25 -9.28 1.63 5.92
CA THR A 25 -10.57 1.05 6.34
C THR A 25 -10.39 0.06 7.49
N PHE A 26 -9.39 -0.84 7.40
CA PHE A 26 -9.11 -1.81 8.46
C PHE A 26 -8.67 -1.11 9.75
N HIS A 27 -7.82 -0.09 9.66
CA HIS A 27 -7.42 0.70 10.81
C HIS A 27 -8.65 1.33 11.46
N HIS A 28 -9.48 2.01 10.67
CA HIS A 28 -10.67 2.69 11.18
C HIS A 28 -11.63 1.73 11.90
N ILE A 29 -11.93 0.57 11.31
CA ILE A 29 -12.79 -0.45 11.94
C ILE A 29 -12.16 -1.01 13.22
N SER A 30 -10.84 -1.26 13.20
CA SER A 30 -10.15 -1.92 14.31
C SER A 30 -9.78 -1.00 15.46
N THR A 31 -9.78 0.31 15.26
CA THR A 31 -9.53 1.32 16.30
C THR A 31 -10.76 2.14 16.64
N ASP A 32 -11.92 1.85 16.04
CA ASP A 32 -13.16 2.52 16.38
C ASP A 32 -13.55 2.18 17.83
N SER A 33 -13.16 3.08 18.73
CA SER A 33 -13.41 3.02 20.16
C SER A 33 -14.89 2.85 20.52
N SER A 34 -15.83 3.20 19.61
CA SER A 34 -17.26 2.96 19.84
C SER A 34 -17.62 1.48 19.84
N THR A 35 -16.84 0.63 19.16
CA THR A 35 -17.01 -0.82 19.07
C THR A 35 -16.18 -1.60 20.09
N LEU A 36 -15.07 -1.02 20.56
CA LEU A 36 -14.12 -1.62 21.53
C LEU A 36 -14.44 -1.29 22.99
N HIS A 37 -15.72 -1.13 23.34
CA HIS A 37 -16.09 -1.03 24.75
C HIS A 37 -15.99 -2.41 25.41
N SER A 38 -15.15 -2.51 26.46
CA SER A 38 -15.19 -3.68 27.33
C SER A 38 -16.57 -3.74 27.99
N PRO A 39 -17.34 -4.83 27.82
CA PRO A 39 -18.59 -4.98 28.53
C PRO A 39 -18.32 -4.98 30.04
N ASP A 40 -19.17 -4.30 30.81
CA ASP A 40 -19.08 -4.37 32.27
C ASP A 40 -19.62 -5.73 32.72
N THR A 41 -18.73 -6.54 33.28
CA THR A 41 -19.06 -7.89 33.73
C THR A 41 -19.45 -7.94 35.20
N GLY A 42 -19.43 -6.80 35.91
CA GLY A 42 -19.63 -6.72 37.35
C GLY A 42 -18.45 -7.25 38.19
N ASP A 43 -17.34 -7.65 37.55
CA ASP A 43 -16.11 -8.11 38.17
C ASP A 43 -14.95 -7.23 37.70
N GLY A 44 -14.32 -6.50 38.63
CA GLY A 44 -13.23 -5.58 38.31
C GLY A 44 -11.99 -6.25 37.71
N THR A 45 -11.71 -7.50 38.08
CA THR A 45 -10.57 -8.27 37.53
C THR A 45 -10.87 -8.69 36.10
N LEU A 46 -12.09 -9.16 35.85
CA LEU A 46 -12.50 -9.60 34.52
C LEU A 46 -12.60 -8.40 33.54
N ASN A 47 -13.12 -7.26 34.01
CA ASN A 47 -13.13 -6.00 33.27
C ASN A 47 -11.72 -5.54 32.89
N GLN A 48 -10.76 -5.63 33.82
CA GLN A 48 -9.37 -5.28 33.54
C GLN A 48 -8.73 -6.22 32.51
N ALA A 49 -8.94 -7.54 32.64
CA ALA A 49 -8.42 -8.51 31.68
C ALA A 49 -8.99 -8.30 30.26
N LEU A 50 -10.27 -7.96 30.16
CA LEU A 50 -10.92 -7.61 28.89
C LEU A 50 -10.34 -6.33 28.29
N ALA A 51 -10.12 -5.29 29.09
CA ALA A 51 -9.49 -4.05 28.64
C ALA A 51 -8.07 -4.29 28.09
N GLU A 52 -7.26 -5.09 28.79
CA GLU A 52 -5.92 -5.45 28.35
C GLU A 52 -5.92 -6.29 27.05
N ALA A 53 -6.89 -7.20 26.90
CA ALA A 53 -7.05 -7.99 25.68
C ALA A 53 -7.43 -7.11 24.49
N LEU A 54 -8.36 -6.17 24.66
CA LEU A 54 -8.75 -5.22 23.62
C LEU A 54 -7.58 -4.31 23.22
N GLN A 55 -6.80 -3.84 24.18
CA GLN A 55 -5.60 -3.04 23.89
C GLN A 55 -4.57 -3.82 23.06
N ARG A 56 -4.32 -5.10 23.39
CA ARG A 56 -3.43 -5.96 22.58
C ARG A 56 -3.97 -6.19 21.19
N PHE A 57 -5.28 -6.37 21.05
CA PHE A 57 -5.93 -6.53 19.75
C PHE A 57 -5.74 -5.27 18.88
N SER A 58 -5.93 -4.07 19.44
CA SER A 58 -5.68 -2.81 18.73
C SER A 58 -4.25 -2.69 18.22
N LEU A 59 -3.25 -3.07 19.02
CA LEU A 59 -1.84 -3.07 18.60
C LEU A 59 -1.57 -4.04 17.43
N VAL A 60 -2.16 -5.23 17.47
CA VAL A 60 -2.03 -6.21 16.38
C VAL A 60 -2.71 -5.68 15.11
N ALA A 61 -3.87 -5.05 15.25
CA ALA A 61 -4.59 -4.50 14.11
C ALA A 61 -3.86 -3.31 13.47
N GLU A 62 -3.26 -2.44 14.28
CA GLU A 62 -2.41 -1.35 13.79
C GLU A 62 -1.21 -1.87 12.99
N ALA A 63 -0.50 -2.87 13.53
CA ALA A 63 0.63 -3.51 12.84
C ALA A 63 0.20 -4.17 11.51
N PHE A 64 -1.01 -4.74 11.46
CA PHE A 64 -1.55 -5.32 10.24
C PHE A 64 -1.89 -4.26 9.19
N SER A 65 -2.55 -3.17 9.60
CA SER A 65 -2.79 -1.99 8.74
C SER A 65 -1.50 -1.44 8.15
N GLU A 66 -0.45 -1.30 8.96
CA GLU A 66 0.84 -0.82 8.49
C GLU A 66 1.44 -1.72 7.42
N LYS A 67 1.35 -3.05 7.59
CA LYS A 67 1.82 -4.02 6.57
C LYS A 67 1.03 -3.94 5.27
N ILE A 68 -0.28 -3.77 5.33
CA ILE A 68 -1.12 -3.56 4.13
C ILE A 68 -0.70 -2.27 3.42
N ALA A 69 -0.51 -1.17 4.17
CA ALA A 69 -0.08 0.11 3.61
C ALA A 69 1.31 0.00 2.96
N GLN A 70 2.24 -0.73 3.59
CA GLN A 70 3.58 -0.94 3.06
C GLN A 70 3.59 -1.72 1.74
N ASN A 71 2.70 -2.71 1.57
CA ASN A 71 2.53 -3.35 0.26
C ASN A 71 2.07 -2.35 -0.80
N GLY A 72 1.17 -1.42 -0.45
CA GLY A 72 0.76 -0.33 -1.32
C GLY A 72 1.93 0.58 -1.73
N TYR A 73 2.80 0.95 -0.79
CA TYR A 73 3.99 1.74 -1.09
C TYR A 73 5.00 0.97 -1.96
N ASN A 74 5.17 -0.32 -1.75
CA ASN A 74 6.06 -1.15 -2.58
C ASN A 74 5.55 -1.25 -4.03
N LEU A 75 4.24 -1.41 -4.24
CA LEU A 75 3.64 -1.42 -5.57
C LEU A 75 3.81 -0.08 -6.28
N ARG A 76 3.63 1.03 -5.55
CA ARG A 76 3.89 2.37 -6.10
C ARG A 76 5.37 2.57 -6.45
N GLY A 77 6.28 2.09 -5.60
CA GLY A 77 7.72 2.12 -5.91
C GLY A 77 8.05 1.35 -7.19
N ALA A 78 7.49 0.14 -7.35
CA ALA A 78 7.66 -0.64 -8.56
C ALA A 78 7.09 0.07 -9.81
N HIS A 79 5.91 0.70 -9.68
CA HIS A 79 5.34 1.52 -10.75
C HIS A 79 6.30 2.65 -11.18
N ASP A 80 6.84 3.39 -10.22
CA ASP A 80 7.72 4.52 -10.50
C ASP A 80 9.04 4.07 -11.14
N ASP A 81 9.62 2.97 -10.67
CA ASP A 81 10.84 2.36 -11.23
C ASP A 81 10.64 1.92 -12.69
N TYR A 82 9.49 1.28 -12.99
CA TYR A 82 9.15 0.86 -14.34
C TYR A 82 8.94 2.04 -15.28
N LYS A 83 8.20 3.05 -14.83
CA LYS A 83 7.98 4.28 -15.60
C LYS A 83 9.28 5.02 -15.90
N GLN A 84 10.20 5.07 -14.93
CA GLN A 84 11.51 5.66 -15.13
C GLN A 84 12.36 4.86 -16.14
N THR A 85 12.36 3.53 -16.02
CA THR A 85 13.07 2.65 -16.95
C THR A 85 12.56 2.83 -18.38
N ASP A 86 11.24 2.91 -18.59
CA ASP A 86 10.65 3.17 -19.91
C ASP A 86 11.10 4.51 -20.49
N THR A 87 11.11 5.56 -19.66
CA THR A 87 11.60 6.89 -20.04
C THR A 87 13.07 6.86 -20.46
N ASP A 88 13.91 6.12 -19.74
CA ASP A 88 15.34 6.01 -20.03
C ASP A 88 15.60 5.19 -21.30
N VAL A 89 14.85 4.11 -21.53
CA VAL A 89 14.91 3.32 -22.77
C VAL A 89 14.47 4.16 -23.97
N ALA A 90 13.36 4.91 -23.86
CA ALA A 90 12.90 5.80 -24.90
C ALA A 90 13.96 6.87 -25.25
N ARG A 91 14.61 7.46 -24.23
CA ARG A 91 15.69 8.44 -24.43
C ARG A 91 16.93 7.82 -25.10
N LEU A 92 17.32 6.60 -24.70
CA LEU A 92 18.43 5.88 -25.32
C LEU A 92 18.14 5.56 -26.79
N LEU A 93 16.92 5.14 -27.11
CA LEU A 93 16.49 4.84 -28.46
C LEU A 93 16.55 6.09 -29.35
N ASP A 94 15.98 7.20 -28.87
CA ASP A 94 15.98 8.49 -29.56
C ASP A 94 17.40 8.99 -29.86
N LYS A 95 18.32 8.83 -28.90
CA LYS A 95 19.73 9.15 -29.10
C LYS A 95 20.40 8.27 -30.15
N LEU A 96 20.14 6.96 -30.15
CA LEU A 96 20.69 6.04 -31.15
C LEU A 96 20.18 6.37 -32.56
N THR A 97 18.91 6.73 -32.70
CA THR A 97 18.34 7.10 -34.00
C THR A 97 18.84 8.45 -34.49
N SER A 98 18.95 9.45 -33.62
CA SER A 98 19.45 10.78 -34.01
C SER A 98 20.95 10.81 -34.32
N ASP A 99 21.78 10.04 -33.59
CA ASP A 99 23.20 9.87 -33.93
C ASP A 99 23.38 9.15 -35.28
N SER A 100 22.48 8.21 -35.63
CA SER A 100 22.55 7.49 -36.92
C SER A 100 22.21 8.35 -38.15
N GLU A 101 21.39 9.38 -37.97
CA GLU A 101 21.03 10.34 -39.04
C GLU A 101 22.09 11.43 -39.24
N SER A 102 23.01 11.58 -38.28
CA SER A 102 24.07 12.59 -38.28
C SER A 102 25.31 12.17 -39.11
N ASP A 103 25.44 10.87 -39.40
CA ASP A 103 26.58 10.26 -40.11
C ASP A 103 26.25 9.88 -41.58
N SER A 104 25.06 10.24 -42.10
CA SER A 104 24.62 10.01 -43.49
C SER A 104 24.55 11.30 -44.32
#